data_AF-A0A958KMN6-F1
#
_entry.id   AF-A0A958KMN6-F1
#
_cell.length_a   1.000
_cell.length_b   1.000
_cell.length_c   1.000
_cell.angle_alpha   90.00
_cell.angle_beta   90.00
_cell.angle_gamma   90.00
#
_symmetry.space_group_name_H-M   'P 1'
#
loop_
_entity.id
_entity.type
_entity.pdbx_description
1 polymer ?
#
loop_
_entity_poly.entity_id
_entity_poly.type
_entity_poly.pdbx_seq_one_letter_code
_entity_poly.pdbx_strand_id
1 'polypeptide(L)'
;MNITTIVGARPQFIKAAAVSRAMSAADRDIVEHILHTGQHYDENMAKVFFTQLGIPQPKWNLEIHGGNHGAMTGKMLEQIEKVLIGDRPDLVLIYGDTNSTLAGALAAAKLQIPAAHVEAGMRSFRPDMPEEINRIAADRVSRILLCSSPTAVKNLKNEGMPASDSNGNALQEVHLVGDVMYDVLLHVQQSIMPSADVLRLRDEIGSVFSLATCHRAENTDSKDNLVQIFSALDEISRSEKVVLPLHPRTKQAMEKFGIRSNFIKFVDPLNYRDLLYLAGESRCVLTDSGGLQKEAWWLGKPCITMRDETEWCELVQYGCNILTGASREKITLAYTDSAQLPMNAPTDIFGSGDSAEKIVGILTSFAVKRP
;
A
#
# COMPACT_ATOMS: atom_id res chain seq x y z
N MET A 1 -6.53 -21.41 16.47
CA MET A 1 -5.44 -20.40 16.52
C MET A 1 -6.07 -19.03 16.56
N ASN A 2 -5.74 -18.23 17.58
CA ASN A 2 -6.24 -16.87 17.76
C ASN A 2 -5.22 -15.86 17.21
N ILE A 3 -5.65 -15.01 16.29
CA ILE A 3 -4.81 -13.99 15.65
C ILE A 3 -5.40 -12.62 15.94
N THR A 4 -4.59 -11.72 16.51
CA THR A 4 -4.95 -10.30 16.55
C THR A 4 -4.30 -9.57 15.38
N THR A 5 -5.13 -9.09 14.46
CA THR A 5 -4.71 -8.28 13.30
C THR A 5 -4.76 -6.80 13.66
N ILE A 6 -3.61 -6.11 13.62
CA ILE A 6 -3.50 -4.69 13.99
C ILE A 6 -3.41 -3.84 12.72
N VAL A 7 -4.34 -2.89 12.59
CA VAL A 7 -4.44 -1.97 11.45
C VAL A 7 -4.74 -0.55 11.89
N GLY A 8 -4.24 0.45 11.18
CA GLY A 8 -4.43 1.87 11.53
C GLY A 8 -4.68 2.79 10.35
N ALA A 9 -4.27 2.39 9.15
CA ALA A 9 -4.36 3.20 7.96
C ALA A 9 -5.02 2.46 6.79
N ARG A 10 -5.59 3.23 5.86
CA ARG A 10 -6.22 2.73 4.63
C ARG A 10 -5.41 1.65 3.89
N PRO A 11 -4.10 1.82 3.61
CA PRO A 11 -3.32 0.78 2.92
C PRO A 11 -3.28 -0.55 3.70
N GLN A 12 -3.31 -0.51 5.03
CA GLN A 12 -3.32 -1.72 5.85
C GLN A 12 -4.68 -2.41 5.81
N PHE A 13 -5.79 -1.67 5.78
CA PHE A 13 -7.12 -2.28 5.62
C PHE A 13 -7.22 -3.05 4.31
N ILE A 14 -6.72 -2.48 3.21
CA ILE A 14 -6.76 -3.12 1.90
C ILE A 14 -5.99 -4.45 1.90
N LYS A 15 -4.79 -4.45 2.49
CA LYS A 15 -3.95 -5.65 2.64
C LYS A 15 -4.57 -6.68 3.58
N ALA A 16 -5.10 -6.24 4.71
CA ALA A 16 -5.80 -7.09 5.66
C ALA A 16 -6.99 -7.80 5.00
N ALA A 17 -7.74 -7.10 4.14
CA ALA A 17 -8.87 -7.69 3.42
C ALA A 17 -8.51 -8.98 2.66
N ALA A 18 -7.38 -9.00 1.95
CA ALA A 18 -6.94 -10.21 1.24
C ALA A 18 -6.67 -11.37 2.20
N VAL A 19 -5.94 -11.10 3.28
CA VAL A 19 -5.54 -12.14 4.24
C VAL A 19 -6.73 -12.61 5.08
N SER A 20 -7.60 -11.71 5.56
CA SER A 20 -8.82 -12.05 6.30
C SER A 20 -9.77 -12.92 5.46
N ARG A 21 -9.93 -12.61 4.17
CA ARG A 21 -10.70 -13.47 3.25
C ARG A 21 -10.08 -14.86 3.14
N ALA A 22 -8.76 -14.95 2.96
CA ALA A 22 -8.07 -16.23 2.88
C ALA A 22 -8.16 -17.03 4.20
N MET A 23 -8.08 -16.35 5.36
CA MET A 23 -8.29 -16.99 6.67
C MET A 23 -9.70 -17.54 6.81
N SER A 24 -10.71 -16.76 6.43
CA SER A 24 -12.11 -17.19 6.50
C SER A 24 -12.44 -18.32 5.51
N ALA A 25 -11.76 -18.39 4.37
CA ALA A 25 -11.94 -19.42 3.37
C ALA A 25 -11.14 -20.71 3.67
N ALA A 26 -10.14 -20.62 4.55
CA ALA A 26 -9.33 -21.76 4.93
C ALA A 26 -10.14 -22.75 5.77
N ASP A 27 -10.05 -24.04 5.46
CA ASP A 27 -10.61 -25.13 6.28
C ASP A 27 -9.71 -25.37 7.51
N ARG A 28 -9.60 -24.35 8.36
CA ARG A 28 -8.72 -24.27 9.52
C ARG A 28 -9.42 -23.53 10.66
N ASP A 29 -9.17 -23.96 11.89
CA ASP A 29 -9.71 -23.30 13.09
C ASP A 29 -8.90 -22.03 13.42
N ILE A 30 -9.17 -20.95 12.68
CA ILE A 30 -8.57 -19.62 12.83
C ILE A 30 -9.63 -18.65 13.33
N VAL A 31 -9.35 -17.99 14.47
CA VAL A 31 -10.17 -16.90 14.99
C VAL A 31 -9.39 -15.60 14.82
N GLU A 32 -9.85 -14.73 13.93
CA GLU A 32 -9.25 -13.41 13.72
C GLU A 32 -10.01 -12.35 14.53
N HIS A 33 -9.27 -11.56 15.31
CA HIS A 33 -9.76 -10.34 15.94
C HIS A 33 -9.03 -9.13 15.36
N ILE A 34 -9.79 -8.19 14.78
CA ILE A 34 -9.22 -6.95 14.24
C ILE A 34 -9.16 -5.88 15.34
N LEU A 35 -7.97 -5.33 15.56
CA LEU A 35 -7.73 -4.15 16.39
C LEU A 35 -7.41 -2.97 15.45
N HIS A 36 -8.30 -1.98 15.44
CA HIS A 36 -8.08 -0.73 14.72
C HIS A 36 -7.49 0.34 15.66
N THR A 37 -6.31 0.86 15.35
CA THR A 37 -5.66 1.90 16.17
C THR A 37 -6.27 3.29 16.04
N GLY A 38 -6.95 3.59 14.93
CA GLY A 38 -7.48 4.92 14.61
C GLY A 38 -6.50 5.87 13.89
N GLN A 39 -5.30 5.45 13.47
CA GLN A 39 -4.26 6.38 12.95
C GLN A 39 -4.74 7.34 11.85
N HIS A 40 -5.41 6.84 10.80
CA HIS A 40 -6.02 7.67 9.75
C HIS A 40 -7.54 7.61 9.90
N TYR A 41 -8.08 8.40 10.82
CA TYR A 41 -9.51 8.41 11.12
C TYR A 41 -10.28 9.45 10.28
N ASP A 42 -11.05 8.93 9.33
CA ASP A 42 -12.33 9.52 8.88
C ASP A 42 -13.35 8.38 8.96
N GLU A 43 -14.32 8.48 9.88
CA GLU A 43 -15.33 7.44 10.17
C GLU A 43 -16.04 6.95 8.91
N ASN A 44 -16.38 7.89 8.03
CA ASN A 44 -17.10 7.59 6.81
C ASN A 44 -16.20 6.84 5.83
N MET A 45 -14.92 7.20 5.74
CA MET A 45 -13.98 6.47 4.89
C MET A 45 -13.68 5.07 5.42
N ALA A 46 -13.38 4.93 6.72
CA ALA A 46 -13.00 3.64 7.30
C ALA A 46 -14.14 2.61 7.13
N LYS A 47 -15.36 2.94 7.57
CA LYS A 47 -16.51 2.04 7.50
C LYS A 47 -16.83 1.59 6.07
N VAL A 48 -16.71 2.50 5.10
CA VAL A 48 -16.90 2.19 3.68
C VAL A 48 -15.88 1.16 3.19
N PHE A 49 -14.60 1.25 3.60
CA PHE A 49 -13.60 0.26 3.21
C PHE A 49 -13.86 -1.13 3.81
N PHE A 50 -14.22 -1.21 5.09
CA PHE A 50 -14.55 -2.50 5.72
C PHE A 50 -15.71 -3.19 5.01
N THR A 51 -16.77 -2.45 4.69
CA THR A 51 -17.92 -3.00 3.94
C THR A 51 -17.57 -3.33 2.50
N GLN A 52 -16.88 -2.44 1.77
CA GLN A 52 -16.58 -2.64 0.35
C GLN A 52 -15.60 -3.79 0.10
N LEU A 53 -14.66 -4.03 1.01
CA LEU A 53 -13.61 -5.04 0.84
C LEU A 53 -13.92 -6.35 1.57
N GLY A 54 -15.08 -6.44 2.23
CA GLY A 54 -15.52 -7.62 2.97
C GLY A 54 -14.65 -7.95 4.18
N ILE A 55 -14.13 -6.92 4.86
CA ILE A 55 -13.26 -7.07 6.03
C ILE A 55 -14.14 -7.22 7.29
N PRO A 56 -13.82 -8.14 8.23
CA PRO A 56 -14.50 -8.21 9.51
C PRO A 56 -14.48 -6.87 10.26
N GLN A 57 -15.53 -6.55 11.00
CA GLN A 57 -15.54 -5.32 11.80
C GLN A 57 -14.49 -5.40 12.91
N PRO A 58 -13.80 -4.29 13.25
CA PRO A 58 -12.87 -4.26 14.36
C PRO A 58 -13.55 -4.67 15.67
N LYS A 59 -12.95 -5.62 16.39
CA LYS A 59 -13.34 -5.98 17.77
C LYS A 59 -12.99 -4.86 18.75
N TRP A 60 -11.91 -4.14 18.47
CA TRP A 60 -11.52 -2.93 19.19
C TRP A 60 -11.17 -1.80 18.23
N ASN A 61 -11.60 -0.59 18.58
CA ASN A 61 -11.17 0.65 17.95
C ASN A 61 -10.58 1.55 19.04
N LEU A 62 -9.32 1.96 18.90
CA LEU A 62 -8.60 2.75 19.91
C LEU A 62 -8.77 4.26 19.71
N GLU A 63 -9.24 4.71 18.54
CA GLU A 63 -9.49 6.12 18.22
C GLU A 63 -8.25 7.02 18.41
N ILE A 64 -7.05 6.49 18.17
CA ILE A 64 -5.78 7.21 18.33
C ILE A 64 -5.39 7.85 17.00
N HIS A 65 -5.73 9.13 16.85
CA HIS A 65 -5.33 9.97 15.73
C HIS A 65 -4.72 11.30 16.17
N GLY A 66 -4.03 11.96 15.25
CA GLY A 66 -3.41 13.27 15.48
C GLY A 66 -2.18 13.26 16.39
N GLY A 67 -1.59 14.43 16.57
CA GLY A 67 -0.33 14.61 17.31
C GLY A 67 0.92 14.19 16.53
N ASN A 68 2.09 14.43 17.13
CA ASN A 68 3.38 14.06 16.53
C ASN A 68 3.63 12.55 16.65
N HIS A 69 4.48 11.99 15.78
CA HIS A 69 4.79 10.56 15.70
C HIS A 69 5.05 9.90 17.08
N GLY A 70 5.94 10.46 17.89
CA GLY A 70 6.27 9.86 19.21
C GLY A 70 5.08 9.79 20.17
N ALA A 71 4.25 10.83 20.24
CA ALA A 71 3.08 10.84 21.12
C ALA A 71 2.00 9.86 20.64
N MET A 72 1.78 9.80 19.33
CA MET A 72 0.84 8.87 18.71
C MET A 72 1.27 7.42 18.93
N THR A 73 2.52 7.08 18.58
CA THR A 73 3.08 5.72 18.75
C THR A 73 3.08 5.30 20.21
N GLY A 74 3.41 6.19 21.14
CA GLY A 74 3.39 5.90 22.59
C GLY A 74 1.99 5.55 23.10
N LYS A 75 0.97 6.32 22.71
CA LYS A 75 -0.44 6.01 23.05
C LYS A 75 -0.89 4.68 22.43
N MET A 76 -0.54 4.44 21.17
CA MET A 76 -0.86 3.17 20.49
C MET A 76 -0.22 1.99 21.23
N LEU A 77 1.06 2.09 21.59
CA LEU A 77 1.77 1.04 22.31
C LEU A 77 1.08 0.68 23.63
N GLU A 78 0.75 1.68 24.45
CA GLU A 78 0.07 1.49 25.74
C GLU A 78 -1.29 0.79 25.58
N GLN A 79 -2.11 1.24 24.62
CA GLN A 79 -3.47 0.72 24.44
C GLN A 79 -3.50 -0.64 23.74
N ILE A 80 -2.60 -0.88 22.77
CA ILE A 80 -2.43 -2.20 22.16
C ILE A 80 -1.97 -3.21 23.22
N GLU A 81 -1.01 -2.87 24.07
CA GLU A 81 -0.54 -3.76 25.14
C GLU A 81 -1.69 -4.19 26.06
N LYS A 82 -2.55 -3.24 26.49
CA LYS A 82 -3.74 -3.55 27.29
C LYS A 82 -4.66 -4.57 26.60
N VAL A 83 -4.90 -4.41 25.30
CA VAL A 83 -5.72 -5.36 24.53
C VAL A 83 -5.05 -6.73 24.45
N LEU A 84 -3.76 -6.79 24.12
CA LEU A 84 -3.03 -8.06 23.97
C LEU A 84 -2.91 -8.84 25.28
N ILE A 85 -2.79 -8.17 26.43
CA ILE A 85 -2.81 -8.81 27.76
C ILE A 85 -4.16 -9.50 28.03
N GLY A 86 -5.25 -8.88 27.56
CA GLY A 86 -6.61 -9.39 27.72
C GLY A 86 -6.97 -10.50 26.73
N ASP A 87 -6.69 -10.31 25.44
CA ASP A 87 -7.06 -11.26 24.37
C ASP A 87 -6.11 -12.46 24.30
N ARG A 88 -4.83 -12.27 24.68
CA ARG A 88 -3.76 -13.30 24.65
C ARG A 88 -3.73 -14.10 23.35
N PRO A 89 -3.58 -13.43 22.18
CA PRO A 89 -3.56 -14.12 20.91
C PRO A 89 -2.32 -15.02 20.79
N ASP A 90 -2.43 -16.08 19.98
CA ASP A 90 -1.31 -16.96 19.64
C ASP A 90 -0.28 -16.23 18.78
N LEU A 91 -0.74 -15.25 17.99
CA LEU A 91 0.02 -14.48 17.02
C LEU A 91 -0.58 -13.08 16.83
N VAL A 92 0.28 -12.08 16.61
CA VAL A 92 -0.13 -10.76 16.12
C VAL A 92 0.23 -10.62 14.64
N LEU A 93 -0.69 -10.09 13.83
CA LEU A 93 -0.47 -9.83 12.41
C LEU A 93 -0.43 -8.31 12.16
N ILE A 94 0.64 -7.83 11.52
CA ILE A 94 0.86 -6.43 11.19
C ILE A 94 1.23 -6.26 9.71
N TYR A 95 1.01 -5.05 9.18
CA TYR A 95 1.18 -4.76 7.75
C TYR A 95 1.98 -3.48 7.52
N GLY A 96 2.91 -3.50 6.57
CA GLY A 96 3.57 -2.30 6.05
C GLY A 96 4.37 -1.55 7.12
N ASP A 97 4.17 -0.24 7.26
CA ASP A 97 5.19 0.66 7.82
C ASP A 97 4.64 1.87 8.60
N THR A 98 3.38 1.79 9.03
CA THR A 98 2.75 2.87 9.79
C THR A 98 3.21 2.89 11.25
N ASN A 99 2.91 3.97 11.98
CA ASN A 99 3.09 4.00 13.44
C ASN A 99 2.33 2.86 14.13
N SER A 100 1.18 2.46 13.58
CA SER A 100 0.39 1.32 14.06
C SER A 100 1.13 -0.01 13.89
N THR A 101 1.88 -0.16 12.80
CA THR A 101 2.76 -1.32 12.56
C THR A 101 3.83 -1.38 13.64
N LEU A 102 4.55 -0.27 13.86
CA LEU A 102 5.61 -0.21 14.87
C LEU A 102 5.08 -0.48 16.28
N ALA A 103 3.99 0.20 16.67
CA ALA A 103 3.39 0.03 17.98
C ALA A 103 2.91 -1.41 18.21
N GLY A 104 2.27 -2.02 17.21
CA GLY A 104 1.84 -3.42 17.25
C GLY A 104 2.99 -4.40 17.39
N ALA A 105 4.05 -4.23 16.60
CA ALA A 105 5.24 -5.06 16.64
C ALA A 105 5.92 -5.01 18.03
N LEU A 106 6.10 -3.79 18.57
CA LEU A 106 6.75 -3.59 19.86
C LEU A 106 5.93 -4.14 21.03
N ALA A 107 4.61 -3.91 21.04
CA ALA A 107 3.71 -4.45 22.06
C ALA A 107 3.78 -5.99 22.10
N ALA A 108 3.64 -6.63 20.93
CA ALA A 108 3.70 -8.07 20.80
C ALA A 108 5.04 -8.64 21.27
N ALA A 109 6.15 -8.05 20.80
CA ALA A 109 7.50 -8.49 21.14
C ALA A 109 7.78 -8.44 22.65
N LYS A 110 7.36 -7.37 23.34
CA LYS A 110 7.56 -7.23 24.80
C LYS A 110 6.70 -8.18 25.63
N LEU A 111 5.53 -8.56 25.11
CA LEU A 111 4.68 -9.59 25.70
C LEU A 111 5.06 -11.02 25.29
N GLN A 112 6.13 -11.20 24.50
CA GLN A 112 6.56 -12.50 23.95
C GLN A 112 5.50 -13.18 23.10
N ILE A 113 4.64 -12.39 22.45
CA ILE A 113 3.69 -12.83 21.45
C ILE A 113 4.36 -12.69 20.08
N PRO A 114 4.46 -13.76 19.27
CA PRO A 114 5.09 -13.70 17.96
C PRO A 114 4.28 -12.79 17.03
N ALA A 115 4.98 -11.84 16.41
CA ALA A 115 4.41 -11.01 15.36
C ALA A 115 4.78 -11.55 13.97
N ALA A 116 3.82 -11.57 13.06
CA ALA A 116 4.01 -11.76 11.64
C ALA A 116 3.85 -10.44 10.91
N HIS A 117 4.85 -10.07 10.11
CA HIS A 117 4.92 -8.78 9.43
C HIS A 117 4.80 -8.96 7.93
N VAL A 118 3.65 -8.55 7.38
CA VAL A 118 3.34 -8.54 5.95
C VAL A 118 3.96 -7.32 5.29
N GLU A 119 4.59 -7.53 4.12
CA GLU A 119 5.39 -6.54 3.40
C GLU A 119 6.72 -6.21 4.11
N ALA A 120 7.29 -7.22 4.79
CA ALA A 120 8.59 -7.11 5.44
C ALA A 120 9.73 -6.91 4.43
N GLY A 121 10.80 -6.22 4.83
CA GLY A 121 12.04 -6.11 4.05
C GLY A 121 12.07 -5.03 2.97
N MET A 122 10.99 -4.28 2.75
CA MET A 122 10.99 -3.14 1.82
C MET A 122 11.87 -2.01 2.36
N ARG A 123 12.68 -1.38 1.50
CA ARG A 123 13.61 -0.30 1.89
C ARG A 123 13.55 0.86 0.90
N SER A 124 13.44 2.07 1.43
CA SER A 124 13.72 3.30 0.68
C SER A 124 15.16 3.77 0.85
N PHE A 125 15.89 3.24 1.85
CA PHE A 125 17.24 3.66 2.23
C PHE A 125 17.32 5.14 2.68
N ARG A 126 16.19 5.70 3.11
CA ARG A 126 16.05 7.07 3.64
C ARG A 126 15.83 7.03 5.15
N PRO A 127 16.90 7.14 5.97
CA PRO A 127 16.80 6.97 7.42
C PRO A 127 16.01 8.09 8.12
N ASP A 128 15.79 9.22 7.43
CA ASP A 128 14.99 10.35 7.88
C ASP A 128 13.47 10.14 7.69
N MET A 129 13.05 9.16 6.89
CA MET A 129 11.64 8.88 6.64
C MET A 129 11.01 8.11 7.80
N PRO A 130 9.92 8.60 8.43
CA PRO A 130 9.26 7.90 9.54
C PRO A 130 8.86 6.46 9.21
N GLU A 131 8.37 6.23 7.99
CA GLU A 131 7.99 4.91 7.49
C GLU A 131 9.20 3.95 7.40
N GLU A 132 10.39 4.45 7.01
CA GLU A 132 11.60 3.61 6.96
C GLU A 132 12.05 3.19 8.36
N ILE A 133 11.99 4.11 9.33
CA ILE A 133 12.26 3.82 10.74
C ILE A 133 11.31 2.73 11.25
N ASN A 134 10.02 2.87 10.95
CA ASN A 134 8.99 1.90 11.34
C ASN A 134 9.23 0.52 10.69
N ARG A 135 9.59 0.45 9.39
CA ARG A 135 9.88 -0.81 8.69
C ARG A 135 11.01 -1.57 9.34
N ILE A 136 12.15 -0.91 9.51
CA ILE A 136 13.36 -1.55 10.05
C ILE A 136 13.11 -2.02 11.48
N ALA A 137 12.49 -1.18 12.31
CA ALA A 137 12.21 -1.53 13.70
C ALA A 137 11.18 -2.67 13.82
N ALA A 138 10.11 -2.66 13.03
CA ALA A 138 9.11 -3.73 13.00
C ALA A 138 9.70 -5.05 12.49
N ASP A 139 10.48 -5.02 11.40
CA ASP A 139 11.17 -6.20 10.86
C ASP A 139 12.08 -6.83 11.92
N ARG A 140 12.79 -6.01 12.70
CA ARG A 140 13.77 -6.48 13.68
C ARG A 140 13.14 -7.22 14.86
N VAL A 141 11.90 -6.89 15.23
CA VAL A 141 11.22 -7.46 16.40
C VAL A 141 10.15 -8.49 16.02
N SER A 142 9.88 -8.68 14.74
CA SER A 142 8.90 -9.65 14.25
C SER A 142 9.48 -11.05 14.14
N ARG A 143 8.68 -12.07 14.44
CA ARG A 143 9.10 -13.48 14.39
C ARG A 143 9.01 -14.06 12.98
N ILE A 144 8.02 -13.62 12.19
CA ILE A 144 7.77 -14.08 10.84
C ILE A 144 7.79 -12.87 9.90
N LEU A 145 8.67 -12.88 8.92
CA LEU A 145 8.87 -11.82 7.94
C LEU A 145 8.34 -12.30 6.59
N LEU A 146 7.24 -11.70 6.15
CA LEU A 146 6.49 -12.10 4.95
C LEU A 146 6.77 -11.09 3.83
N CYS A 147 7.75 -11.44 2.99
CA CYS A 147 8.32 -10.57 1.96
C CYS A 147 7.49 -10.56 0.68
N SER A 148 7.32 -9.36 0.12
CA SER A 148 6.57 -9.16 -1.13
C SER A 148 7.38 -9.32 -2.41
N SER A 149 8.71 -9.22 -2.34
CA SER A 149 9.60 -9.40 -3.50
C SER A 149 10.94 -10.04 -3.12
N PRO A 150 11.70 -10.58 -4.10
CA PRO A 150 13.06 -11.05 -3.88
C PRO A 150 14.02 -9.97 -3.35
N THR A 151 13.80 -8.71 -3.74
CA THR A 151 14.59 -7.57 -3.23
C THR A 151 14.39 -7.39 -1.74
N ALA A 152 13.16 -7.52 -1.25
CA ALA A 152 12.86 -7.44 0.17
C ALA A 152 13.59 -8.53 0.98
N VAL A 153 13.62 -9.76 0.45
CA VAL A 153 14.41 -10.86 1.04
C VAL A 153 15.91 -10.53 1.05
N LYS A 154 16.44 -9.96 -0.03
CA LYS A 154 17.84 -9.55 -0.13
C LYS A 154 18.19 -8.44 0.88
N ASN A 155 17.31 -7.47 1.07
CA ASN A 155 17.48 -6.40 2.05
C ASN A 155 17.58 -6.96 3.47
N LEU A 156 16.64 -7.83 3.86
CA LEU A 156 16.65 -8.48 5.17
C LEU A 156 17.93 -9.29 5.39
N LYS A 157 18.38 -10.02 4.36
CA LYS A 157 19.64 -10.77 4.40
C LYS A 157 20.85 -9.86 4.65
N ASN A 158 20.90 -8.71 3.99
CA ASN A 158 21.98 -7.73 4.18
C ASN A 158 21.99 -7.12 5.59
N GLU A 159 20.86 -7.12 6.28
CA GLU A 159 20.69 -6.66 7.66
C GLU A 159 20.89 -7.77 8.70
N GLY A 160 21.29 -8.97 8.27
CA GLY A 160 21.54 -10.11 9.15
C GLY A 160 20.27 -10.81 9.63
N MET A 161 19.21 -10.79 8.81
CA MET A 161 17.98 -11.56 9.05
C MET A 161 17.88 -12.76 8.09
N PRO A 162 17.30 -13.90 8.51
CA PRO A 162 16.75 -14.15 9.85
C PRO A 162 17.82 -14.16 10.93
N ALA A 163 17.51 -13.57 12.08
CA ALA A 163 18.38 -13.64 13.25
C ALA A 163 18.39 -15.06 13.82
N SER A 164 19.53 -15.48 14.37
CA SER A 164 19.68 -16.73 15.12
C SER A 164 20.29 -16.48 16.50
N ASP A 165 20.00 -17.36 17.45
CA ASP A 165 20.66 -17.33 18.76
C ASP A 165 22.10 -17.86 18.67
N SER A 166 22.83 -17.84 19.80
CA SER A 166 24.21 -18.32 19.88
C SER A 166 24.38 -19.81 19.57
N ASN A 167 23.29 -20.58 19.60
CA ASN A 167 23.27 -22.01 19.30
C ASN A 167 22.86 -22.28 17.84
N GLY A 168 22.60 -21.24 17.05
CA GLY A 168 22.16 -21.33 15.66
C GLY A 168 20.66 -21.55 15.49
N ASN A 169 19.85 -21.48 16.56
CA ASN A 169 18.41 -21.61 16.44
C ASN A 169 17.83 -20.34 15.82
N ALA A 170 16.99 -20.50 14.79
CA ALA A 170 16.36 -19.38 14.12
C ALA A 170 15.41 -18.63 15.07
N LEU A 171 15.71 -17.36 15.34
CA LEU A 171 14.86 -16.41 16.08
C LEU A 171 13.85 -15.71 15.18
N GLN A 172 14.05 -15.74 13.86
CA GLN A 172 13.10 -15.25 12.87
C GLN A 172 12.95 -16.23 11.71
N GLU A 173 11.83 -16.17 11.01
CA GLU A 173 11.62 -16.84 9.73
C GLU A 173 11.41 -15.79 8.64
N VAL A 174 12.01 -15.98 7.46
CA VAL A 174 11.84 -15.10 6.29
C VAL A 174 11.22 -15.92 5.17
N HIS A 175 10.09 -15.45 4.64
CA HIS A 175 9.33 -16.14 3.61
C HIS A 175 9.02 -15.20 2.46
N LEU A 176 9.35 -15.59 1.23
CA LEU A 176 8.90 -14.89 0.02
C LEU A 176 7.48 -15.35 -0.31
N VAL A 177 6.50 -14.48 -0.08
CA VAL A 177 5.07 -14.82 -0.27
C VAL A 177 4.43 -14.10 -1.46
N GLY A 178 5.04 -13.02 -1.94
CA GLY A 178 4.41 -12.13 -2.91
C GLY A 178 3.63 -10.99 -2.25
N ASP A 179 3.04 -10.13 -3.06
CA ASP A 179 2.35 -8.95 -2.61
C ASP A 179 0.84 -9.18 -2.56
N VAL A 180 0.28 -9.13 -1.34
CA VAL A 180 -1.16 -9.28 -1.11
C VAL A 180 -2.00 -8.22 -1.84
N MET A 181 -1.43 -7.09 -2.24
CA MET A 181 -2.14 -6.12 -3.08
C MET A 181 -2.47 -6.69 -4.46
N TYR A 182 -1.71 -7.66 -4.97
CA TYR A 182 -2.04 -8.33 -6.22
C TYR A 182 -3.28 -9.23 -6.06
N ASP A 183 -3.36 -9.97 -4.95
CA ASP A 183 -4.55 -10.74 -4.57
C ASP A 183 -5.80 -9.84 -4.50
N VAL A 184 -5.66 -8.63 -3.92
CA VAL A 184 -6.74 -7.64 -3.90
C VAL A 184 -7.12 -7.20 -5.31
N LEU A 185 -6.15 -6.86 -6.15
CA LEU A 185 -6.41 -6.41 -7.52
C LEU A 185 -7.19 -7.45 -8.32
N LEU A 186 -6.75 -8.71 -8.29
CA LEU A 186 -7.43 -9.81 -8.98
C LEU A 186 -8.85 -10.00 -8.46
N HIS A 187 -9.03 -9.94 -7.14
CA HIS A 187 -10.36 -10.05 -6.53
C HIS A 187 -11.29 -8.92 -7.01
N VAL A 188 -10.80 -7.68 -7.04
CA VAL A 188 -11.58 -6.52 -7.51
C VAL A 188 -11.93 -6.63 -8.99
N GLN A 189 -11.01 -7.11 -9.83
CA GLN A 189 -11.25 -7.33 -11.26
C GLN A 189 -12.32 -8.40 -11.53
N GLN A 190 -12.35 -9.47 -10.73
CA GLN A 190 -13.29 -10.58 -10.92
C GLN A 190 -14.69 -10.29 -10.35
N SER A 191 -14.77 -9.51 -9.27
CA SER A 191 -15.96 -9.54 -8.42
C SER A 191 -16.92 -8.38 -8.62
N ILE A 192 -16.50 -7.25 -9.22
CA ILE A 192 -17.31 -6.03 -9.16
C ILE A 192 -17.20 -5.16 -10.42
N MET A 193 -18.35 -4.93 -11.07
CA MET A 193 -18.48 -3.92 -12.14
C MET A 193 -18.21 -2.50 -11.60
N PRO A 194 -17.61 -1.60 -12.40
CA PRO A 194 -17.45 -0.19 -12.03
C PRO A 194 -18.80 0.48 -11.77
N SER A 195 -18.78 1.63 -11.07
CA SER A 195 -20.00 2.41 -10.84
C SER A 195 -20.61 2.93 -12.14
N ALA A 196 -21.92 3.17 -12.13
CA ALA A 196 -22.61 3.79 -13.27
C ALA A 196 -22.03 5.17 -13.63
N ASP A 197 -21.52 5.91 -12.64
CA ASP A 197 -20.86 7.21 -12.86
C ASP A 197 -19.56 7.05 -13.65
N VAL A 198 -18.76 6.03 -13.31
CA VAL A 198 -17.51 5.74 -14.03
C VAL A 198 -17.76 5.18 -15.41
N LEU A 199 -18.80 4.37 -15.60
CA LEU A 199 -19.21 3.92 -16.93
C LEU A 199 -19.60 5.11 -17.82
N ARG A 200 -20.42 6.05 -17.29
CA ARG A 200 -20.78 7.27 -18.01
C ARG A 200 -19.56 8.15 -18.32
N LEU A 201 -18.64 8.27 -17.35
CA LEU A 201 -17.38 8.99 -17.55
C LEU A 201 -16.54 8.33 -18.66
N ARG A 202 -16.45 7.00 -18.69
CA ARG A 202 -15.72 6.22 -19.70
C ARG A 202 -16.26 6.51 -21.10
N ASP A 203 -17.58 6.60 -21.25
CA ASP A 203 -18.26 6.95 -22.50
C ASP A 203 -17.96 8.41 -22.90
N GLU A 204 -17.93 9.34 -21.94
CA GLU A 204 -17.64 10.76 -22.19
C GLU A 204 -16.18 11.01 -22.62
N ILE A 205 -15.23 10.33 -21.97
CA ILE A 205 -13.81 10.52 -22.26
C ILE A 205 -13.39 9.82 -23.56
N GLY A 206 -14.11 8.77 -23.99
CA GLY A 206 -13.80 8.04 -25.21
C GLY A 206 -12.61 7.08 -25.06
N SER A 207 -12.31 6.28 -26.09
CA SER A 207 -11.48 5.07 -25.95
C SER A 207 -10.04 5.30 -25.50
N VAL A 208 -9.44 6.45 -25.79
CA VAL A 208 -8.03 6.76 -25.50
C VAL A 208 -7.96 7.91 -24.49
N PHE A 209 -7.40 7.63 -23.32
CA PHE A 209 -7.15 8.60 -22.27
C PHE A 209 -6.01 8.12 -21.36
N SER A 210 -5.43 9.05 -20.59
CA SER A 210 -4.47 8.74 -19.54
C SER A 210 -5.03 9.11 -18.17
N LEU A 211 -4.69 8.33 -17.15
CA LEU A 211 -5.13 8.54 -15.77
C LEU A 211 -4.03 9.23 -14.97
N ALA A 212 -4.35 10.33 -14.29
CA ALA A 212 -3.43 11.05 -13.43
C ALA A 212 -3.88 11.02 -11.96
N THR A 213 -2.95 10.85 -11.03
CA THR A 213 -3.16 11.14 -9.60
C THR A 213 -2.00 11.95 -9.03
N CYS A 214 -2.32 12.92 -8.18
CA CYS A 214 -1.34 13.75 -7.47
C CYS A 214 -1.93 14.07 -6.10
N HIS A 215 -1.26 13.72 -5.01
CA HIS A 215 -1.74 13.90 -3.63
C HIS A 215 -0.66 13.81 -2.54
N ARG A 216 0.61 13.54 -2.89
CA ARG A 216 1.71 13.48 -1.92
C ARG A 216 2.05 14.87 -1.38
N ALA A 217 2.46 14.93 -0.11
CA ALA A 217 2.84 16.18 0.54
C ALA A 217 4.00 16.88 -0.18
N GLU A 218 5.02 16.14 -0.61
CA GLU A 218 6.18 16.65 -1.36
C GLU A 218 5.79 17.44 -2.63
N ASN A 219 4.70 17.04 -3.30
CA ASN A 219 4.18 17.70 -4.49
C ASN A 219 3.18 18.80 -4.14
N THR A 220 2.27 18.55 -3.20
CA THR A 220 1.15 19.46 -2.88
C THR A 220 1.52 20.60 -1.93
N ASP A 221 2.61 20.49 -1.17
CA ASP A 221 3.09 21.56 -0.28
C ASP A 221 4.05 22.52 -0.99
N SER A 222 4.63 22.08 -2.12
CA SER A 222 5.53 22.88 -2.96
C SER A 222 4.79 23.49 -4.13
N LYS A 223 4.73 24.83 -4.17
CA LYS A 223 4.14 25.57 -5.29
C LYS A 223 4.83 25.21 -6.61
N ASP A 224 6.16 25.17 -6.61
CA ASP A 224 6.95 24.95 -7.82
C ASP A 224 6.72 23.55 -8.38
N ASN A 225 6.71 22.52 -7.52
CA ASN A 225 6.43 21.15 -7.93
C ASN A 225 5.04 21.03 -8.55
N LEU A 226 4.03 21.58 -7.88
CA LEU A 226 2.65 21.50 -8.35
C LEU A 226 2.45 22.25 -9.67
N VAL A 227 3.07 23.43 -9.83
CA VAL A 227 3.03 24.18 -11.11
C VAL A 227 3.66 23.37 -12.24
N GLN A 228 4.81 22.76 -12.01
CA GLN A 228 5.50 21.97 -13.04
C GLN A 228 4.70 20.72 -13.43
N ILE A 229 4.18 19.98 -12.46
CA ILE A 229 3.31 18.81 -12.68
C ILE A 229 2.07 19.20 -13.50
N PHE A 230 1.32 20.21 -13.05
CA PHE A 230 0.10 20.61 -13.75
C PHE A 230 0.37 21.19 -15.14
N SER A 231 1.50 21.89 -15.33
CA SER A 231 1.93 22.35 -16.65
C SER A 231 2.20 21.19 -17.60
N ALA A 232 2.81 20.11 -17.11
CA ALA A 232 3.06 18.89 -17.87
C ALA A 232 1.75 18.19 -18.25
N LEU A 233 0.86 18.02 -17.26
CA LEU A 233 -0.45 17.40 -17.47
C LEU A 233 -1.31 18.22 -18.44
N ASP A 234 -1.29 19.55 -18.37
CA ASP A 234 -1.97 20.43 -19.34
C ASP A 234 -1.41 20.28 -20.75
N GLU A 235 -0.08 20.17 -20.88
CA GLU A 235 0.56 19.97 -22.18
C GLU A 235 0.17 18.63 -22.79
N ILE A 236 0.21 17.56 -22.00
CA ILE A 236 -0.27 16.23 -22.39
C ILE A 236 -1.76 16.28 -22.75
N SER A 237 -2.57 16.97 -21.95
CA SER A 237 -4.02 17.02 -22.11
C SER A 237 -4.49 17.78 -23.36
N ARG A 238 -3.57 18.45 -24.07
CA ARG A 238 -3.84 19.04 -25.39
C ARG A 238 -3.85 18.01 -26.52
N SER A 239 -3.14 16.90 -26.39
CA SER A 239 -3.07 15.84 -27.41
C SER A 239 -3.92 14.63 -27.05
N GLU A 240 -4.04 14.29 -25.77
CA GLU A 240 -4.83 13.16 -25.29
C GLU A 240 -5.50 13.51 -23.97
N LYS A 241 -6.77 13.12 -23.76
CA LYS A 241 -7.47 13.44 -22.52
C LYS A 241 -6.74 12.86 -21.29
N VAL A 242 -6.45 13.73 -20.33
CA VAL A 242 -5.99 13.34 -18.99
C VAL A 242 -7.16 13.43 -18.01
N VAL A 243 -7.50 12.31 -17.37
CA VAL A 243 -8.50 12.25 -16.31
C VAL A 243 -7.79 12.31 -14.96
N LEU A 244 -8.20 13.24 -14.09
CA LEU A 244 -7.62 13.42 -12.76
C LEU A 244 -8.71 13.41 -11.69
N PRO A 245 -8.86 12.31 -10.92
CA PRO A 245 -9.64 12.29 -9.70
C PRO A 245 -9.05 13.25 -8.67
N LEU A 246 -9.71 14.38 -8.43
CA LEU A 246 -9.11 15.51 -7.74
C LEU A 246 -9.13 15.29 -6.22
N HIS A 247 -8.01 14.80 -5.68
CA HIS A 247 -7.86 14.60 -4.24
C HIS A 247 -8.07 15.92 -3.46
N PRO A 248 -8.76 15.92 -2.29
CA PRO A 248 -9.06 17.14 -1.54
C PRO A 248 -7.82 17.98 -1.21
N ARG A 249 -6.70 17.34 -0.86
CA ARG A 249 -5.41 18.01 -0.60
C ARG A 249 -4.94 18.80 -1.84
N THR A 250 -5.03 18.18 -3.01
CA THR A 250 -4.57 18.75 -4.28
C THR A 250 -5.47 19.90 -4.70
N LYS A 251 -6.80 19.74 -4.51
CA LYS A 251 -7.76 20.83 -4.69
C LYS A 251 -7.41 22.06 -3.85
N GLN A 252 -7.18 21.87 -2.55
CA GLN A 252 -6.78 22.95 -1.64
C GLN A 252 -5.45 23.59 -2.05
N ALA A 253 -4.46 22.78 -2.45
CA ALA A 253 -3.17 23.29 -2.91
C ALA A 253 -3.29 24.11 -4.21
N MET A 254 -4.11 23.66 -5.17
CA MET A 254 -4.39 24.40 -6.40
C MET A 254 -5.07 25.74 -6.10
N GLU A 255 -6.05 25.77 -5.20
CA GLU A 255 -6.71 27.00 -4.75
C GLU A 255 -5.72 27.95 -4.06
N LYS A 256 -4.92 27.44 -3.12
CA LYS A 256 -3.89 28.18 -2.38
C LYS A 256 -2.85 28.81 -3.32
N PHE A 257 -2.41 28.08 -4.33
CA PHE A 257 -1.35 28.54 -5.24
C PHE A 257 -1.85 29.23 -6.50
N GLY A 258 -3.18 29.32 -6.70
CA GLY A 258 -3.79 29.93 -7.88
C GLY A 258 -3.59 29.11 -9.16
N ILE A 259 -3.42 27.79 -9.05
CA ILE A 259 -3.25 26.89 -10.19
C ILE A 259 -4.62 26.58 -10.79
N ARG A 260 -4.72 26.72 -12.11
CA ARG A 260 -5.90 26.45 -12.92
C ARG A 260 -5.48 25.66 -14.15
N SER A 261 -6.33 24.74 -14.57
CA SER A 261 -6.17 23.96 -15.80
C SER A 261 -7.50 23.94 -16.52
N ASN A 262 -7.45 24.10 -17.84
CA ASN A 262 -8.62 24.05 -18.72
C ASN A 262 -8.62 22.81 -19.63
N PHE A 263 -7.53 22.05 -19.64
CA PHE A 263 -7.37 20.89 -20.53
C PHE A 263 -7.58 19.56 -19.79
N ILE A 264 -7.29 19.51 -18.49
CA ILE A 264 -7.43 18.30 -17.67
C ILE A 264 -8.91 18.08 -17.34
N LYS A 265 -9.38 16.84 -17.49
CA LYS A 265 -10.71 16.42 -17.05
C LYS A 265 -10.66 16.08 -15.57
N PHE A 266 -11.03 17.05 -14.72
CA PHE A 266 -11.20 16.80 -13.30
C PHE A 266 -12.48 16.01 -13.03
N VAL A 267 -12.39 15.04 -12.12
CA VAL A 267 -13.52 14.27 -11.60
C VAL A 267 -13.45 14.19 -10.08
N ASP A 268 -14.55 13.85 -9.43
CA ASP A 268 -14.57 13.63 -7.99
C ASP A 268 -13.67 12.46 -7.58
N PRO A 269 -13.15 12.44 -6.34
CA PRO A 269 -12.36 11.32 -5.83
C PRO A 269 -13.07 9.98 -6.03
N LEU A 270 -12.38 9.04 -6.68
CA LEU A 270 -12.93 7.73 -6.98
C LEU A 270 -12.71 6.75 -5.82
N ASN A 271 -13.66 5.83 -5.65
CA ASN A 271 -13.43 4.66 -4.81
C ASN A 271 -12.37 3.75 -5.47
N TYR A 272 -11.82 2.82 -4.68
CA TYR A 272 -10.68 2.01 -5.11
C TYR A 272 -10.96 1.16 -6.36
N ARG A 273 -12.13 0.52 -6.43
CA ARG A 273 -12.56 -0.27 -7.60
C ARG A 273 -12.62 0.59 -8.86
N ASP A 274 -13.30 1.73 -8.75
CA ASP A 274 -13.51 2.65 -9.86
C ASP A 274 -12.19 3.23 -10.39
N LEU A 275 -11.23 3.50 -9.49
CA LEU A 275 -9.87 3.89 -9.85
C LEU A 275 -9.14 2.78 -10.61
N LEU A 276 -9.19 1.53 -10.12
CA LEU A 276 -8.54 0.40 -10.80
C LEU A 276 -9.14 0.11 -12.17
N TYR A 277 -10.47 0.24 -12.31
CA TYR A 277 -11.13 0.10 -13.61
C TYR A 277 -10.61 1.14 -14.60
N LEU A 278 -10.60 2.44 -14.24
CA LEU A 278 -10.06 3.48 -15.12
C LEU A 278 -8.56 3.31 -15.39
N ALA A 279 -7.78 2.87 -14.40
CA ALA A 279 -6.36 2.58 -14.61
C ALA A 279 -6.20 1.46 -15.66
N GLY A 280 -6.96 0.37 -15.55
CA GLY A 280 -6.96 -0.77 -16.48
C GLY A 280 -7.45 -0.41 -17.89
N GLU A 281 -8.23 0.66 -18.02
CA GLU A 281 -8.70 1.18 -19.31
C GLU A 281 -7.81 2.28 -19.91
N SER A 282 -6.91 2.86 -19.10
CA SER A 282 -6.06 3.97 -19.54
C SER A 282 -4.95 3.52 -20.50
N ARG A 283 -4.41 4.47 -21.26
CA ARG A 283 -3.20 4.30 -22.08
C ARG A 283 -1.95 4.34 -21.21
N CYS A 284 -1.91 5.25 -20.23
CA CYS A 284 -0.80 5.47 -19.33
C CYS A 284 -1.33 5.98 -17.98
N VAL A 285 -0.62 5.61 -16.91
CA VAL A 285 -0.87 6.10 -15.55
C VAL A 285 0.25 7.07 -15.14
N LEU A 286 -0.11 8.31 -14.80
CA LEU A 286 0.79 9.32 -14.22
C LEU A 286 0.46 9.47 -12.74
N THR A 287 1.38 9.18 -11.83
CA THR A 287 1.02 9.05 -10.42
C THR A 287 2.13 9.46 -9.45
N ASP A 288 1.75 9.98 -8.28
CA ASP A 288 2.62 10.04 -7.10
C ASP A 288 2.18 9.05 -5.99
N SER A 289 1.18 8.20 -6.29
CA SER A 289 0.75 7.14 -5.40
C SER A 289 1.82 6.06 -5.28
N GLY A 290 2.07 5.58 -4.06
CA GLY A 290 2.91 4.40 -3.86
C GLY A 290 2.24 3.12 -4.39
N GLY A 291 0.95 2.93 -4.09
CA GLY A 291 0.21 1.72 -4.48
C GLY A 291 -0.03 1.61 -5.99
N LEU A 292 -0.44 2.72 -6.62
CA LEU A 292 -0.86 2.73 -8.02
C LEU A 292 0.28 2.38 -9.00
N GLN A 293 1.54 2.51 -8.58
CA GLN A 293 2.70 2.09 -9.37
C GLN A 293 2.69 0.58 -9.65
N LYS A 294 2.47 -0.24 -8.62
CA LYS A 294 2.35 -1.71 -8.77
C LYS A 294 1.06 -2.10 -9.46
N GLU A 295 -0.03 -1.42 -9.15
CA GLU A 295 -1.34 -1.69 -9.75
C GLU A 295 -1.33 -1.42 -11.26
N ALA A 296 -0.70 -0.32 -11.70
CA ALA A 296 -0.50 -0.03 -13.11
C ALA A 296 0.31 -1.16 -13.80
N TRP A 297 1.38 -1.63 -13.16
CA TRP A 297 2.17 -2.76 -13.66
C TRP A 297 1.33 -4.03 -13.85
N TRP A 298 0.59 -4.46 -12.82
CA TRP A 298 -0.28 -5.64 -12.90
C TRP A 298 -1.40 -5.49 -13.94
N LEU A 299 -1.88 -4.27 -14.18
CA LEU A 299 -2.87 -3.96 -15.21
C LEU A 299 -2.27 -3.87 -16.63
N GLY A 300 -0.96 -4.09 -16.78
CA GLY A 300 -0.28 -3.98 -18.06
C GLY A 300 -0.21 -2.55 -18.58
N LYS A 301 -0.09 -1.56 -17.68
CA LYS A 301 -0.07 -0.14 -18.01
C LYS A 301 1.29 0.50 -17.77
N PRO A 302 1.80 1.28 -18.74
CA PRO A 302 2.96 2.14 -18.53
C PRO A 302 2.72 3.12 -17.38
N CYS A 303 3.67 3.21 -16.46
CA CYS A 303 3.59 4.08 -15.29
C CYS A 303 4.66 5.18 -15.34
N ILE A 304 4.25 6.42 -15.06
CA ILE A 304 5.13 7.57 -14.90
C ILE A 304 4.95 8.07 -13.48
N THR A 305 5.98 7.88 -12.67
CA THR A 305 5.96 8.30 -11.28
C THR A 305 6.48 9.72 -11.15
N MET A 306 5.62 10.62 -10.68
CA MET A 306 5.92 12.04 -10.45
C MET A 306 6.55 12.25 -9.06
N ARG A 307 7.56 11.43 -8.76
CA ARG A 307 8.38 11.44 -7.53
C ARG A 307 9.84 11.25 -7.92
N ASP A 308 10.74 11.73 -7.09
CA ASP A 308 12.19 11.53 -7.27
C ASP A 308 12.64 10.13 -6.85
N GLU A 309 11.83 9.43 -6.05
CA GLU A 309 12.15 8.13 -5.48
C GLU A 309 10.91 7.21 -5.42
N THR A 310 11.16 5.91 -5.33
CA THR A 310 10.13 4.89 -5.14
C THR A 310 10.67 3.72 -4.34
N GLU A 311 9.78 3.09 -3.58
CA GLU A 311 10.01 1.86 -2.84
C GLU A 311 10.00 0.63 -3.77
N TRP A 312 9.51 0.77 -5.01
CA TRP A 312 9.37 -0.29 -6.02
C TRP A 312 10.48 -0.23 -7.08
N CYS A 313 11.74 -0.29 -6.63
CA CYS A 313 12.92 -0.15 -7.48
C CYS A 313 12.94 -1.12 -8.67
N GLU A 314 12.39 -2.32 -8.51
CA GLU A 314 12.30 -3.34 -9.55
C GLU A 314 11.54 -2.84 -10.78
N LEU A 315 10.42 -2.14 -10.59
CA LEU A 315 9.62 -1.61 -11.70
C LEU A 315 10.39 -0.59 -12.54
N VAL A 316 11.26 0.18 -11.90
CA VAL A 316 12.14 1.13 -12.57
C VAL A 316 13.29 0.40 -13.29
N GLN A 317 13.89 -0.60 -12.63
CA GLN A 317 14.96 -1.41 -13.22
C GLN A 317 14.52 -2.19 -14.46
N TYR A 318 13.28 -2.67 -14.48
CA TYR A 318 12.69 -3.33 -15.64
C TYR A 318 12.19 -2.36 -16.72
N GLY A 319 12.20 -1.05 -16.45
CA GLY A 319 11.77 -0.01 -17.41
C GLY A 319 10.25 0.14 -17.54
N CYS A 320 9.46 -0.49 -16.66
CA CYS A 320 8.00 -0.44 -16.69
C CYS A 320 7.42 0.79 -15.97
N ASN A 321 8.25 1.43 -15.15
CA ASN A 321 7.94 2.67 -14.43
C ASN A 321 9.10 3.68 -14.58
N ILE A 322 8.78 4.94 -14.87
CA ILE A 322 9.78 6.01 -15.00
C ILE A 322 9.63 7.00 -13.84
N LEU A 323 10.71 7.26 -13.10
CA LEU A 323 10.77 8.35 -12.12
C LEU A 323 11.09 9.67 -12.83
N THR A 324 10.24 10.67 -12.63
CA THR A 324 10.38 11.98 -13.30
C THR A 324 10.54 13.14 -12.33
N GLY A 325 10.33 12.91 -11.03
CA GLY A 325 10.14 13.99 -10.07
C GLY A 325 8.93 14.84 -10.45
N ALA A 326 8.97 16.11 -10.09
CA ALA A 326 7.96 17.08 -10.51
C ALA A 326 8.29 17.77 -11.86
N SER A 327 9.39 17.40 -12.54
CA SER A 327 9.88 18.14 -13.70
C SER A 327 8.97 18.01 -14.92
N ARG A 328 8.46 19.15 -15.41
CA ARG A 328 7.61 19.18 -16.61
C ARG A 328 8.25 18.48 -17.80
N GLU A 329 9.49 18.83 -18.12
CA GLU A 329 10.21 18.29 -19.27
C GLU A 329 10.40 16.77 -19.17
N LYS A 330 10.74 16.25 -17.98
CA LYS A 330 10.88 14.81 -17.77
C LYS A 330 9.53 14.09 -17.88
N ILE A 331 8.47 14.67 -17.34
CA ILE A 331 7.12 14.11 -17.39
C ILE A 331 6.62 14.02 -18.85
N THR A 332 6.74 15.10 -19.62
CA THR A 332 6.27 15.13 -21.01
C THR A 332 7.09 14.22 -21.92
N LEU A 333 8.40 14.15 -21.71
CA LEU A 333 9.28 13.21 -22.42
C LEU A 333 8.91 11.75 -22.10
N ALA A 334 8.83 11.39 -20.81
CA ALA A 334 8.46 10.05 -20.37
C ALA A 334 7.07 9.63 -20.90
N TYR A 335 6.14 10.58 -21.01
CA TYR A 335 4.81 10.34 -21.57
C TYR A 335 4.82 10.09 -23.08
N THR A 336 5.69 10.79 -23.80
CA THR A 336 5.87 10.59 -25.25
C THR A 336 6.45 9.19 -25.52
N ASP A 337 7.41 8.77 -24.70
CA ASP A 337 8.07 7.47 -24.83
C ASP A 337 7.28 6.32 -24.19
N SER A 338 6.15 6.60 -23.52
CA SER A 338 5.42 5.63 -22.70
C SER A 338 4.93 4.41 -23.47
N ALA A 339 4.63 4.57 -24.77
CA ALA A 339 4.18 3.49 -25.65
C ALA A 339 5.29 2.49 -25.98
N GLN A 340 6.55 2.86 -25.78
CA GLN A 340 7.73 2.02 -26.03
C GLN A 340 8.19 1.31 -24.75
N LEU A 341 7.58 1.58 -23.61
CA LEU A 341 8.01 0.98 -22.35
C LEU A 341 7.81 -0.55 -22.39
N PRO A 342 8.83 -1.32 -21.98
CA PRO A 342 8.75 -2.78 -22.02
C PRO A 342 7.69 -3.26 -21.03
N MET A 343 6.57 -3.74 -21.56
CA MET A 343 5.53 -4.39 -20.74
C MET A 343 5.76 -5.91 -20.59
N ASN A 344 6.91 -6.40 -21.05
CA ASN A 344 7.26 -7.83 -21.08
C ASN A 344 8.09 -8.28 -19.86
N ALA A 345 8.21 -7.46 -18.81
CA ALA A 345 8.91 -7.88 -17.60
C ALA A 345 8.15 -9.05 -16.91
N PRO A 346 8.84 -9.86 -16.08
CA PRO A 346 8.20 -10.99 -15.41
C PRO A 346 6.99 -10.53 -14.60
N THR A 347 5.82 -11.13 -14.85
CA THR A 347 4.58 -10.75 -14.18
C THR A 347 4.52 -11.20 -12.72
N ASP A 348 5.44 -12.08 -12.32
CA ASP A 348 5.52 -12.74 -11.01
C ASP A 348 6.50 -12.07 -10.02
N ILE A 349 7.06 -10.89 -10.34
CA ILE A 349 7.98 -10.14 -9.45
C ILE A 349 7.39 -9.97 -8.04
N PHE A 350 6.08 -9.74 -7.99
CA PHE A 350 5.30 -9.55 -6.76
C PHE A 350 4.35 -10.71 -6.48
N GLY A 351 4.68 -11.92 -6.94
CA GLY A 351 3.87 -13.12 -6.73
C GLY A 351 2.80 -13.34 -7.80
N SER A 352 1.99 -14.38 -7.60
CA SER A 352 1.06 -14.91 -8.60
C SER A 352 -0.41 -14.64 -8.27
N GLY A 353 -0.68 -13.80 -7.27
CA GLY A 353 -2.04 -13.55 -6.76
C GLY A 353 -2.53 -14.57 -5.74
N ASP A 354 -1.59 -15.31 -5.13
CA ASP A 354 -1.80 -16.36 -4.13
C ASP A 354 -1.08 -16.06 -2.80
N SER A 355 -0.70 -14.80 -2.58
CA SER A 355 0.09 -14.36 -1.43
C SER A 355 -0.67 -14.57 -0.13
N ALA A 356 -1.97 -14.28 -0.11
CA ALA A 356 -2.82 -14.43 1.07
C ALA A 356 -2.93 -15.89 1.51
N GLU A 357 -3.10 -16.83 0.56
CA GLU A 357 -3.13 -18.26 0.84
C GLU A 357 -1.79 -18.77 1.39
N LYS A 358 -0.67 -18.34 0.79
CA LYS A 358 0.68 -18.64 1.28
C LYS A 358 0.90 -18.14 2.71
N ILE A 359 0.49 -16.90 3.00
CA ILE A 359 0.56 -16.32 4.34
C ILE A 359 -0.21 -17.19 5.33
N VAL A 360 -1.48 -17.50 5.06
CA VAL A 360 -2.31 -18.32 5.96
C VAL A 360 -1.69 -19.71 6.19
N GLY A 361 -1.13 -20.33 5.14
CA GLY A 361 -0.39 -21.59 5.26
C GLY A 361 0.83 -21.49 6.19
N ILE A 362 1.60 -20.41 6.11
CA ILE A 362 2.75 -20.15 6.99
C ILE A 362 2.30 -19.92 8.43
N LEU A 363 1.29 -19.07 8.65
CA LEU A 363 0.81 -18.74 10.00
C LEU A 363 0.30 -19.99 10.73
N THR A 364 -0.50 -20.80 10.04
CA THR A 364 -1.02 -22.06 10.61
C THR A 364 0.07 -23.08 10.87
N SER A 365 1.05 -23.20 9.97
CA SER A 365 2.21 -24.09 10.16
C SER A 365 3.09 -23.67 11.33
N PHE A 366 3.21 -22.36 11.56
CA PHE A 366 3.96 -21.81 12.69
C PHE A 366 3.28 -22.12 14.03
N ALA A 367 1.95 -21.98 14.12
CA ALA A 367 1.21 -22.30 15.35
C ALA A 367 1.34 -23.77 15.77
N VAL A 368 1.36 -24.71 14.83
CA VAL A 368 1.51 -26.15 15.11
C VAL A 368 2.90 -26.50 15.68
N LYS A 369 3.93 -25.72 15.35
CA LYS A 369 5.32 -25.97 15.82
C LYS A 369 5.58 -25.43 17.23
N ARG A 370 4.64 -24.69 17.82
CA ARG A 370 4.80 -24.10 19.14
C ARG A 370 4.25 -25.08 20.20
N PRO A 371 5.10 -25.61 21.10
CA PRO A 371 4.63 -26.47 22.19
C PRO A 371 3.79 -25.69 23.22
#